data_AF-A0A183DPF7-F1
#
_entry.id   AF-A0A183DPF7-F1
#
_cell.length_a   1.000
_cell.length_b   1.000
_cell.length_c   1.000
_cell.angle_alpha   90.00
_cell.angle_beta   90.00
_cell.angle_gamma   90.00
#
_symmetry.space_group_name_H-M   'P 1'
#
loop_
_entity.id
_entity.type
_entity.pdbx_description
1 polymer ?
#
loop_
_entity_poly.entity_id
_entity_poly.type
_entity_poly.pdbx_seq_one_letter_code
_entity_poly.pdbx_strand_id
1 'polypeptide(L)'
;MAKFACTDSKSSVWSLIKYTRLLGPHVEIPAASGQKMLISYNKSRRYLSVLYKGSVLEEFSLAAYVRLTVKSKDLDVFFQVASTGGAQMTRFRVKFASQEIHASFIEFISLFVKVLPPSSALNCSTDFSQSQSVSTCFKLPSYSHIDA
;
A
#
# COMPACT_ATOMS: atom_id res chain seq x y z
N MET A 1 -11.10 -22.11 -20.77
CA MET A 1 -9.68 -22.19 -20.37
C MET A 1 -8.94 -21.07 -21.07
N ALA A 2 -8.79 -19.90 -20.44
CA ALA A 2 -8.22 -18.72 -21.09
C ALA A 2 -6.72 -18.60 -20.75
N LYS A 3 -5.87 -18.87 -21.75
CA LYS A 3 -4.49 -18.39 -21.79
C LYS A 3 -4.54 -16.90 -22.10
N PHE A 4 -4.08 -16.06 -21.17
CA PHE A 4 -3.55 -14.75 -21.55
C PHE A 4 -2.05 -14.78 -21.34
N ALA A 5 -1.36 -14.82 -22.49
CA ALA A 5 0.07 -14.69 -22.60
C ALA A 5 0.49 -13.35 -21.98
N CYS A 6 1.35 -13.42 -20.96
CA CYS A 6 2.10 -12.27 -20.49
C CYS A 6 3.24 -12.01 -21.49
N THR A 7 2.89 -11.39 -22.62
CA THR A 7 3.83 -10.79 -23.56
C THR A 7 3.26 -9.43 -23.94
N ASP A 8 3.28 -8.52 -22.98
CA ASP A 8 3.09 -7.10 -23.27
C ASP A 8 4.36 -6.36 -22.82
N SER A 9 5.17 -5.97 -23.80
CA SER A 9 6.36 -5.12 -23.68
C SER A 9 6.04 -3.73 -23.07
N LYS A 10 4.77 -3.47 -22.75
CA LYS A 10 4.26 -2.27 -22.08
C LYS A 10 4.04 -2.41 -20.58
N SER A 11 4.35 -3.55 -19.97
CA SER A 11 4.19 -3.74 -18.51
C SER A 11 5.47 -4.14 -17.81
N SER A 12 5.74 -3.52 -16.65
CA SER A 12 6.82 -3.94 -15.75
C SER A 12 6.22 -4.79 -14.64
N VAL A 13 6.90 -5.87 -14.25
CA VAL A 13 6.37 -6.85 -13.28
C VAL A 13 7.45 -7.24 -12.29
N TRP A 14 7.08 -7.31 -11.00
CA TRP A 14 7.97 -7.73 -9.92
C TRP A 14 7.31 -8.80 -9.05
N SER A 15 8.08 -9.83 -8.72
CA SER A 15 7.58 -10.98 -7.95
C SER A 15 7.51 -10.70 -6.45
N LEU A 16 6.42 -11.16 -5.84
CA LEU A 16 6.14 -11.02 -4.41
C LEU A 16 6.05 -12.39 -3.73
N ILE A 17 6.36 -12.43 -2.44
CA ILE A 17 6.20 -13.62 -1.59
C ILE A 17 5.07 -13.48 -0.56
N LYS A 18 4.60 -12.25 -0.31
CA LYS A 18 3.52 -11.99 0.65
C LYS A 18 2.79 -10.68 0.32
N TYR A 19 1.49 -10.69 0.57
CA TYR A 19 0.65 -9.51 0.67
C TYR A 19 -0.01 -9.48 2.07
N THR A 20 -0.10 -8.31 2.67
CA THR A 20 -0.83 -8.07 3.93
C THR A 20 -1.71 -6.85 3.78
N ARG A 21 -3.02 -6.98 3.99
CA ARG A 21 -3.92 -5.84 4.15
C ARG A 21 -3.80 -5.29 5.57
N LEU A 22 -3.56 -3.99 5.68
CA LEU A 22 -3.32 -3.29 6.95
C LEU A 22 -4.51 -2.43 7.39
N LEU A 23 -5.45 -2.13 6.49
CA LEU A 23 -6.67 -1.40 6.82
C LEU A 23 -7.92 -2.25 6.57
N GLY A 24 -8.81 -2.31 7.55
CA GLY A 24 -10.00 -3.17 7.51
C GLY A 24 -9.69 -4.57 8.07
N PRO A 25 -10.39 -5.63 7.60
CA PRO A 25 -10.10 -6.99 8.02
C PRO A 25 -8.64 -7.34 7.73
N HIS A 26 -7.92 -7.75 8.77
CA HIS A 26 -6.53 -8.14 8.64
C HIS A 26 -6.43 -9.41 7.81
N VAL A 27 -5.82 -9.31 6.63
CA VAL A 27 -5.68 -10.41 5.67
C VAL A 27 -4.21 -10.55 5.33
N GLU A 28 -3.65 -11.73 5.56
CA GLU A 28 -2.30 -12.07 5.13
C GLU A 28 -2.33 -13.22 4.12
N ILE A 29 -1.71 -13.01 2.99
CA ILE A 29 -1.65 -13.99 1.90
C ILE A 29 -0.18 -14.23 1.59
N PRO A 30 0.40 -15.37 2.03
CA PRO A 30 1.70 -15.81 1.54
C PRO A 30 1.55 -16.40 0.12
N ALA A 31 2.57 -16.24 -0.72
CA ALA A 31 2.67 -16.97 -1.97
C ALA A 31 3.28 -18.35 -1.70
N ALA A 32 2.51 -19.42 -1.86
CA ALA A 32 3.03 -20.78 -1.75
C ALA A 32 3.83 -21.17 -3.01
N SER A 33 4.61 -22.24 -2.92
CA SER A 33 5.35 -22.79 -4.08
C SER A 33 4.42 -23.02 -5.27
N GLY A 34 4.85 -22.55 -6.46
CA GLY A 34 4.07 -22.61 -7.71
C GLY A 34 2.96 -21.57 -7.85
N GLN A 35 2.64 -20.79 -6.81
CA GLN A 35 1.66 -19.70 -6.89
C GLN A 35 2.34 -18.40 -7.32
N LYS A 36 1.77 -17.71 -8.31
CA LYS A 36 2.25 -16.40 -8.75
C LYS A 36 1.56 -15.31 -7.96
N MET A 37 2.37 -14.56 -7.19
CA MET A 37 2.01 -13.26 -6.64
C MET A 37 2.97 -12.22 -7.23
N LEU A 38 2.42 -11.13 -7.74
CA LEU A 38 3.21 -10.12 -8.43
C LEU A 38 2.59 -8.74 -8.27
N ILE A 39 3.43 -7.73 -8.43
CA ILE A 39 3.01 -6.35 -8.61
C ILE A 39 3.35 -5.96 -10.04
N SER A 40 2.41 -5.38 -10.76
CA SER A 40 2.58 -4.98 -12.15
C SER A 40 2.26 -3.51 -12.36
N TYR A 41 2.98 -2.88 -13.26
CA TYR A 41 2.71 -1.53 -13.73
C TYR A 41 2.21 -1.55 -15.17
N ASN A 42 1.04 -0.98 -15.40
CA ASN A 42 0.49 -0.74 -16.72
C ASN A 42 0.89 0.66 -17.20
N LYS A 43 1.81 0.75 -18.18
CA LYS A 43 2.30 2.03 -18.71
C LYS A 43 1.18 2.87 -19.35
N SER A 44 0.26 2.24 -20.06
CA SER A 44 -0.82 2.93 -20.80
C SER A 44 -1.80 3.64 -19.87
N ARG A 45 -2.21 2.96 -18.79
CA ARG A 45 -3.16 3.51 -17.82
C ARG A 45 -2.45 4.29 -16.70
N ARG A 46 -1.15 4.07 -16.49
CA ARG A 46 -0.37 4.49 -15.31
C ARG A 46 -0.94 3.93 -14.00
N TYR A 47 -1.31 2.65 -14.01
CA TYR A 47 -1.83 1.95 -12.84
C TYR A 47 -0.84 0.92 -12.33
N LEU A 48 -0.80 0.77 -11.01
CA LEU A 48 -0.12 -0.31 -10.32
C LEU A 48 -1.18 -1.30 -9.80
N SER A 49 -0.95 -2.59 -10.01
CA SER A 49 -1.86 -3.64 -9.56
C SER A 49 -1.10 -4.74 -8.83
N VAL A 50 -1.63 -5.17 -7.68
CA VAL A 50 -1.14 -6.35 -6.95
C VAL A 50 -2.01 -7.54 -7.35
N LEU A 51 -1.40 -8.59 -7.87
CA LEU A 51 -2.10 -9.77 -8.38
C LEU A 51 -1.71 -11.03 -7.62
N TYR A 52 -2.69 -11.89 -7.36
CA TYR A 52 -2.49 -13.21 -6.78
C TYR A 52 -3.39 -14.23 -7.48
N LYS A 53 -2.80 -15.30 -8.04
CA LYS A 53 -3.52 -16.35 -8.78
C LYS A 53 -4.44 -15.84 -9.91
N GLY A 54 -4.09 -14.71 -10.52
CA GLY A 54 -4.86 -14.08 -11.59
C GLY A 54 -5.96 -13.12 -11.11
N SER A 55 -6.19 -13.01 -9.80
CA SER A 55 -7.10 -12.03 -9.22
C SER A 55 -6.34 -10.76 -8.82
N VAL A 56 -6.98 -9.60 -9.02
CA VAL A 56 -6.47 -8.30 -8.57
C VAL A 56 -6.82 -8.11 -7.09
N LEU A 57 -5.82 -7.94 -6.24
CA LEU A 57 -5.98 -7.65 -4.81
C LEU A 57 -6.10 -6.15 -4.55
N GLU A 58 -5.30 -5.35 -5.25
CA GLU A 58 -5.27 -3.88 -5.18
C GLU A 58 -5.01 -3.35 -6.59
N GLU A 59 -5.65 -2.24 -6.98
CA GLU A 59 -5.36 -1.51 -8.22
C GLU A 59 -5.51 0.00 -7.95
N PHE A 60 -4.48 0.78 -8.25
CA PHE A 60 -4.50 2.23 -8.04
C PHE A 60 -3.65 2.97 -9.06
N SER A 61 -4.01 4.22 -9.32
CA SER A 61 -3.29 5.08 -10.25
C SER A 61 -2.05 5.68 -9.60
N LEU A 62 -0.97 5.79 -10.37
CA LEU A 62 0.21 6.59 -10.04
C LEU A 62 0.11 8.03 -10.57
N ALA A 63 -1.07 8.46 -11.01
CA ALA A 63 -1.30 9.83 -11.46
C ALA A 63 -1.36 10.82 -10.29
N ALA A 64 -1.04 12.09 -10.57
CA ALA A 64 -0.82 13.15 -9.57
C ALA A 64 -1.99 13.44 -8.61
N TYR A 65 -3.22 13.04 -8.95
CA TYR A 65 -4.42 13.30 -8.15
C TYR A 65 -4.72 12.26 -7.07
N VAL A 66 -3.88 11.22 -6.93
CA VAL A 66 -3.96 10.23 -5.85
C VAL A 66 -2.97 10.60 -4.75
N ARG A 67 -3.42 10.61 -3.49
CA ARG A 67 -2.51 10.77 -2.35
C ARG A 67 -1.89 9.41 -2.04
N LEU A 68 -0.72 9.17 -2.62
CA LEU A 68 0.07 7.96 -2.44
C LEU A 68 1.23 8.22 -1.47
N THR A 69 1.30 7.42 -0.42
CA THR A 69 2.47 7.36 0.48
C THR A 69 3.09 5.98 0.36
N VAL A 70 4.40 5.94 0.07
CA VAL A 70 5.17 4.69 -0.01
C VAL A 70 6.30 4.75 1.01
N LYS A 71 6.39 3.71 1.86
CA LYS A 71 7.54 3.49 2.75
C LYS A 71 8.20 2.17 2.39
N SER A 72 9.52 2.09 2.49
CA SER A 72 10.28 0.85 2.26
C SER A 72 11.07 0.47 3.50
N LYS A 73 11.10 -0.82 3.84
CA LYS A 73 11.92 -1.39 4.91
C LYS A 73 12.28 -2.83 4.58
N ASP A 74 13.56 -3.17 4.58
CA ASP A 74 14.04 -4.49 4.18
C ASP A 74 13.48 -4.88 2.80
N LEU A 75 12.83 -6.05 2.68
CA LEU A 75 12.14 -6.51 1.48
C LEU A 75 10.66 -6.09 1.44
N ASP A 76 10.19 -5.34 2.42
CA ASP A 76 8.80 -4.91 2.55
C ASP A 76 8.59 -3.50 2.01
N VAL A 77 7.47 -3.31 1.31
CA VAL A 77 7.00 -1.99 0.87
C VAL A 77 5.59 -1.79 1.36
N PHE A 78 5.38 -0.65 2.02
CA PHE A 78 4.12 -0.24 2.61
C PHE A 78 3.49 0.83 1.74
N PHE A 79 2.23 0.61 1.41
CA PHE A 79 1.43 1.51 0.60
C PHE A 79 0.30 2.05 1.46
N GLN A 80 0.12 3.36 1.38
CA GLN A 80 -1.11 4.02 1.78
C GLN A 80 -1.60 4.83 0.59
N VAL A 81 -2.81 4.52 0.13
CA VAL A 81 -3.43 5.15 -1.02
C VAL A 81 -4.73 5.79 -0.56
N ALA A 82 -4.90 7.08 -0.79
CA ALA A 82 -6.12 7.80 -0.47
C ALA A 82 -6.67 8.55 -1.68
N SER A 83 -8.00 8.50 -1.86
CA SER A 83 -8.69 9.31 -2.87
C SER A 83 -8.66 10.79 -2.49
N THR A 84 -8.86 11.66 -3.48
CA THR A 84 -8.73 13.12 -3.35
C THR A 84 -9.76 13.78 -2.40
N GLY A 85 -10.72 13.01 -1.88
CA GLY A 85 -11.65 13.41 -0.82
C GLY A 85 -11.54 12.62 0.49
N GLY A 86 -10.52 11.77 0.65
CA GLY A 86 -10.28 10.97 1.85
C GLY A 86 -11.27 9.82 2.11
N ALA A 87 -12.37 9.75 1.36
CA ALA A 87 -13.44 8.77 1.55
C ALA A 87 -13.02 7.31 1.30
N GLN A 88 -12.02 7.08 0.44
CA GLN A 88 -11.43 5.77 0.24
C GLN A 88 -9.94 5.82 0.55
N MET A 89 -9.55 5.08 1.58
CA MET A 89 -8.17 4.83 1.93
C MET A 89 -7.94 3.32 1.91
N THR A 90 -6.86 2.86 1.30
CA THR A 90 -6.36 1.49 1.47
C THR A 90 -4.95 1.58 2.07
N ARG A 91 -4.64 0.63 2.95
CA ARG A 91 -3.28 0.43 3.46
C ARG A 91 -2.95 -1.04 3.34
N PHE A 92 -1.81 -1.33 2.74
CA PHE A 92 -1.34 -2.69 2.58
C PHE A 92 0.19 -2.72 2.52
N ARG A 93 0.74 -3.91 2.74
CA ARG A 93 2.16 -4.23 2.66
C ARG A 93 2.36 -5.35 1.65
N VAL A 94 3.40 -5.24 0.85
CA VAL A 94 3.89 -6.34 0.01
C VAL A 94 5.32 -6.67 0.40
N LYS A 95 5.67 -7.95 0.28
CA LYS A 95 7.03 -8.44 0.51
C LYS A 95 7.60 -9.01 -0.79
N PHE A 96 8.77 -8.54 -1.18
CA PHE A 96 9.47 -8.94 -2.39
C PHE A 96 10.25 -10.24 -2.21
N ALA A 97 10.42 -10.98 -3.30
CA ALA A 97 11.09 -12.28 -3.29
C ALA A 97 12.61 -12.18 -3.08
N SER A 98 13.25 -11.09 -3.52
CA SER A 98 14.68 -10.87 -3.37
C SER A 98 15.00 -9.37 -3.31
N GLN A 99 16.21 -9.06 -2.84
CA GLN A 99 16.71 -7.68 -2.75
C GLN A 99 16.83 -7.01 -4.12
N GLU A 100 17.20 -7.76 -5.16
CA GLU A 100 17.33 -7.25 -6.53
C GLU A 100 15.98 -6.81 -7.10
N ILE A 101 14.95 -7.65 -6.93
CA ILE A 101 13.59 -7.34 -7.40
C ILE A 101 13.03 -6.15 -6.61
N HIS A 102 13.26 -6.12 -5.29
CA HIS A 102 12.90 -5.00 -4.44
C HIS A 102 13.56 -3.70 -4.90
N ALA A 103 14.87 -3.68 -5.07
CA ALA A 103 15.62 -2.49 -5.48
C ALA A 103 15.16 -1.97 -6.85
N SER A 104 14.96 -2.86 -7.82
CA SER A 104 14.41 -2.50 -9.13
C SER A 104 13.02 -1.87 -9.03
N PHE A 105 12.16 -2.40 -8.16
CA PHE A 105 10.84 -1.81 -7.93
C PHE A 105 10.94 -0.43 -7.26
N ILE A 106 11.81 -0.27 -6.25
CA ILE A 106 12.01 1.00 -5.56
C ILE A 106 12.53 2.08 -6.50
N GLU A 107 13.50 1.76 -7.34
CA GLU A 107 14.01 2.67 -8.38
C GLU A 107 12.88 3.13 -9.29
N PHE A 108 12.05 2.20 -9.77
CA PHE A 108 10.91 2.50 -10.62
C PHE A 108 9.85 3.38 -9.93
N ILE A 109 9.38 3.00 -8.75
CA ILE A 109 8.27 3.71 -8.09
C ILE A 109 8.69 5.11 -7.63
N SER A 110 9.99 5.32 -7.38
CA SER A 110 10.57 6.61 -7.04
C SER A 110 10.44 7.66 -8.15
N LEU A 111 10.18 7.24 -9.39
CA LEU A 111 9.87 8.15 -10.50
C LEU A 111 8.49 8.83 -10.35
N PHE A 112 7.61 8.29 -9.51
CA PHE A 112 6.23 8.77 -9.35
C PHE A 112 5.97 9.37 -7.98
N VAL A 113 6.62 8.84 -6.94
CA VAL A 113 6.38 9.22 -5.54
C VAL A 113 7.67 9.13 -4.75
N LYS A 114 7.84 10.05 -3.79
CA LYS A 114 8.95 9.98 -2.84
C LYS A 114 8.77 8.75 -1.94
N VAL A 115 9.67 7.78 -2.06
CA VAL A 115 9.75 6.65 -1.13
C VAL A 115 10.40 7.10 0.16
N LEU A 116 9.67 6.95 1.26
CA LEU A 116 10.17 7.34 2.58
C LEU A 116 10.96 6.18 3.21
N PRO A 117 12.04 6.48 3.95
CA PRO A 117 12.68 5.50 4.80
C PRO A 117 11.70 5.02 5.89
N PRO A 118 11.97 3.87 6.53
CA PRO A 118 11.20 3.48 7.70
C PRO A 118 11.35 4.59 8.75
N SER A 119 10.25 5.18 9.20
CA SER A 119 10.29 6.19 10.27
C SER A 119 10.95 5.58 11.50
N SER A 120 11.93 6.27 12.08
CA SER A 120 12.71 5.88 13.27
C SER A 120 11.90 5.80 14.58
N ALA A 121 10.57 5.89 14.50
CA ALA A 121 9.69 5.54 15.60
C ALA A 121 9.72 4.02 15.77
N LEU A 122 10.57 3.57 16.70
CA LEU A 122 10.53 2.27 17.33
C LEU A 122 9.06 1.84 17.59
N ASN A 123 8.74 0.59 17.23
CA ASN A 123 7.45 -0.12 17.39
C ASN A 123 6.63 -0.29 16.08
N CYS A 124 7.11 -1.16 15.18
CA CYS A 124 6.43 -1.53 13.92
C CYS A 124 5.29 -2.57 14.08
N SER A 125 4.73 -2.74 15.26
CA SER A 125 3.45 -3.44 15.45
C SER A 125 2.28 -2.47 15.66
N THR A 126 2.52 -1.16 15.81
CA THR A 126 1.49 -0.16 16.14
C THR A 126 1.26 0.90 15.07
N ASP A 127 2.24 1.22 14.22
CA ASP A 127 2.14 2.35 13.27
C ASP A 127 1.10 2.14 12.14
N PHE A 128 0.73 0.89 11.85
CA PHE A 128 -0.33 0.55 10.89
C PHE A 128 -1.52 -0.21 11.51
N SER A 129 -1.41 -0.64 12.77
CA SER A 129 -2.47 -1.36 13.51
C SER A 129 -3.46 -0.43 14.20
N GLN A 130 -3.21 0.89 14.20
CA GLN A 130 -4.21 1.85 14.65
C GLN A 130 -5.33 1.94 13.60
N SER A 131 -6.33 1.08 13.77
CA SER A 131 -7.73 1.47 13.62
C SER A 131 -7.86 2.89 14.19
N GLN A 132 -8.35 3.84 13.40
CA GLN A 132 -8.54 5.21 13.88
C GLN A 132 -9.47 5.17 15.10
N SER A 133 -8.92 5.20 16.32
CA SER A 133 -9.65 5.72 17.46
C SER A 133 -9.70 7.21 17.24
N VAL A 134 -10.78 7.66 16.61
CA VAL A 134 -11.17 9.06 16.54
C VAL A 134 -11.36 9.52 17.99
N SER A 135 -10.33 10.11 18.59
CA SER A 135 -10.50 10.90 19.80
C SER A 135 -11.14 12.22 19.40
N THR A 136 -12.45 12.22 19.15
CA THR A 136 -13.25 13.44 19.21
C THR A 136 -13.24 13.93 20.66
N CYS A 137 -12.24 14.74 21.00
CA CYS A 137 -12.29 15.58 22.18
C CYS A 137 -13.26 16.72 21.88
N PHE A 138 -14.56 16.48 22.06
CA PHE A 138 -15.52 17.56 22.21
C PHE A 138 -15.24 18.22 23.55
N LYS A 139 -14.49 19.34 23.55
CA LYS A 139 -14.49 20.28 24.66
C LYS A 139 -15.89 20.88 24.77
N LEU A 140 -16.70 20.36 25.69
CA LEU A 140 -17.87 21.08 26.20
C LEU A 140 -17.36 22.33 26.95
N PRO A 141 -17.85 23.54 26.66
CA PRO A 141 -17.54 24.70 27.46
C PRO A 141 -18.26 24.59 28.81
N SER A 142 -17.49 24.57 29.90
CA SER A 142 -18.00 24.72 31.26
C SER A 142 -18.46 26.15 31.47
N TYR A 143 -19.77 26.35 31.63
CA TYR A 143 -20.31 27.60 32.17
C TYR A 143 -20.00 27.68 33.66
N SER A 144 -19.13 28.61 34.05
CA SER A 144 -18.97 29.00 35.46
C SER A 144 -20.00 30.07 35.81
N HIS A 145 -20.78 29.76 36.84
CA HIS A 145 -21.67 30.63 37.60
C HIS A 145 -20.95 31.93 37.99
N ILE A 146 -21.61 33.07 37.80
CA ILE A 146 -21.19 34.35 38.37
C ILE A 146 -22.23 34.68 39.43
N ASP A 147 -21.86 34.52 40.70
CA ASP A 147 -22.64 35.02 41.83
C ASP A 147 -22.52 36.56 41.87
N ALA A 148 -23.63 37.22 42.18
CA ALA A 148 -23.70 38.61 42.62
C ALA A 148 -24.35 38.64 44.00
#